data_AF-J2KBN2-F1
#
_entry.id   AF-J2KBN2-F1
#
_cell.length_a   1.000
_cell.length_b   1.000
_cell.length_c   1.000
_cell.angle_alpha   90.00
_cell.angle_beta   90.00
_cell.angle_gamma   90.00
#
_symmetry.space_group_name_H-M   'P 1'
#
loop_
_entity.id
_entity.type
_entity.pdbx_description
1 polymer ?
#
loop_
_entity_poly.entity_id
_entity_poly.type
_entity_poly.pdbx_seq_one_letter_code
_entity_poly.pdbx_strand_id
1 'polypeptide(L)' 'MLKGKETKKKSDKTPPSKSAKEKRQDKQDKKRNKENESRNAAT' A
#
# COMPACT_ATOMS: atom_id res chain seq x y z
N MET A 1 -41.66 8.79 -17.45
CA MET A 1 -40.92 7.53 -17.68
C MET A 1 -39.64 7.58 -16.87
N LEU A 2 -39.36 6.53 -16.09
CA LEU A 2 -38.45 6.55 -14.91
C LEU A 2 -37.04 7.11 -15.19
N LYS A 3 -36.75 8.24 -14.52
CA LYS A 3 -35.41 8.65 -14.10
C LYS A 3 -34.91 7.60 -13.11
N GLY A 4 -33.86 6.85 -13.44
CA GLY A 4 -33.25 5.92 -12.49
C GLY A 4 -32.70 4.65 -13.12
N LYS A 5 -31.61 4.79 -13.91
CA LYS A 5 -30.69 3.66 -14.09
C LYS A 5 -29.71 3.71 -12.93
N GLU A 6 -30.16 3.28 -11.74
CA GLU A 6 -29.26 2.98 -10.63
C GLU A 6 -28.39 1.79 -11.02
N THR A 7 -27.32 2.09 -11.76
CA THR A 7 -26.24 1.12 -11.98
C THR A 7 -25.69 0.80 -10.60
N LYS A 8 -26.06 -0.38 -10.05
CA LYS A 8 -25.46 -0.93 -8.82
C LYS A 8 -23.94 -0.83 -8.98
N LYS A 9 -23.33 0.19 -8.38
CA LYS A 9 -21.87 0.37 -8.39
C LYS A 9 -21.33 -0.79 -7.58
N LYS A 10 -20.87 -1.83 -8.26
CA LYS A 10 -20.11 -2.91 -7.64
C LYS A 10 -18.81 -2.25 -7.17
N SER A 11 -18.75 -1.91 -5.88
CA SER A 11 -17.50 -1.45 -5.29
C SER A 11 -16.56 -2.64 -5.32
N ASP A 12 -15.53 -2.56 -6.16
CA ASP A 12 -14.42 -3.49 -6.09
C ASP A 12 -13.81 -3.37 -4.69
N LYS A 13 -13.85 -4.48 -3.94
CA LYS A 13 -13.28 -4.58 -2.58
C LYS A 13 -11.83 -5.04 -2.63
N THR A 14 -11.27 -5.20 -3.83
CA THR A 14 -9.87 -5.55 -3.99
C THR A 14 -9.03 -4.37 -3.52
N PRO A 15 -8.14 -4.56 -2.52
CA PRO A 15 -7.25 -3.49 -2.09
C PRO A 15 -6.36 -3.08 -3.27
N PRO A 16 -6.03 -1.79 -3.41
CA PRO A 16 -5.16 -1.33 -4.48
C PRO A 16 -3.81 -2.03 -4.38
N SER A 17 -3.38 -2.62 -5.50
CA SER A 17 -2.03 -3.20 -5.59
C SER A 17 -0.99 -2.08 -5.46
N LYS A 18 0.02 -2.30 -4.62
CA LYS A 18 1.12 -1.34 -4.43
C LYS A 18 1.80 -1.01 -5.76
N SER A 19 2.02 0.27 -6.00
CA SER A 19 2.72 0.72 -7.20
C SER A 19 4.18 0.25 -7.23
N ALA A 20 4.80 0.22 -8.42
CA ALA A 20 6.22 -0.12 -8.55
C ALA A 20 7.13 0.88 -7.79
N LYS A 21 6.70 2.14 -7.63
CA LYS A 21 7.41 3.15 -6.83
C LYS A 21 7.34 2.81 -5.35
N GLU A 22 6.15 2.46 -4.85
CA GLU A 22 5.92 2.07 -3.47
C GLU A 22 6.72 0.82 -3.10
N LYS A 23 6.75 -0.19 -3.97
CA LYS A 23 7.59 -1.38 -3.78
C LYS A 23 9.10 -1.08 -3.71
N ARG A 24 9.58 -0.02 -4.37
CA ARG A 24 10.99 0.40 -4.27
C ARG A 24 11.27 1.11 -2.95
N GLN A 25 10.34 1.97 -2.50
CA GLN A 25 10.44 2.64 -1.20
C GLN A 25 10.42 1.63 -0.05
N ASP A 26 9.48 0.68 -0.04
CA ASP A 26 9.41 -0.40 0.96
C ASP A 26 10.74 -1.16 1.10
N LYS A 27 11.42 -1.43 -0.03
CA LYS A 27 12.74 -2.09 -0.02
C LYS A 27 13.82 -1.21 0.59
N GLN A 28 13.81 0.09 0.32
CA GLN A 28 14.76 1.03 0.91
C GLN A 28 14.50 1.19 2.40
N ASP A 29 13.24 1.29 2.80
CA ASP A 29 12.81 1.42 4.20
C ASP A 29 13.18 0.18 5.01
N LYS A 30 12.98 -1.02 4.46
CA LYS A 30 13.39 -2.26 5.12
C LYS A 30 14.91 -2.34 5.36
N LYS A 31 15.72 -1.82 4.42
CA LYS A 31 17.18 -1.74 4.61
C LYS A 31 17.54 -0.75 5.71
N ARG A 32 16.93 0.43 5.69
CA ARG A 32 17.13 1.48 6.72
C ARG A 32 16.72 1.01 8.11
N ASN A 33 15.57 0.35 8.23
CA ASN A 33 15.08 -0.17 9.51
C ASN A 33 16.00 -1.26 10.05
N LYS A 34 16.46 -2.19 9.21
CA LYS A 34 17.40 -3.23 9.64
C LYS A 34 18.72 -2.64 10.14
N GLU A 35 19.23 -1.61 9.47
CA GLU A 35 20.44 -0.88 9.90
C GLU A 35 20.21 -0.17 11.23
N ASN A 36 19.08 0.51 11.39
CA ASN A 36 18.73 1.17 12.66
C ASN A 36 18.51 0.18 13.80
N GLU A 37 17.82 -0.94 13.58
CA GLU A 37 17.67 -2.01 14.58
C GLU A 37 19.05 -2.53 15.02
N SER A 38 19.97 -2.76 14.08
CA SER A 38 21.32 -3.21 14.41
C SER A 38 22.14 -2.21 15.22
N ARG A 39 21.91 -0.91 15.01
CA ARG A 39 22.58 0.17 15.77
C ARG A 39 21.98 0.35 17.16
N ASN A 40 20.66 0.26 17.30
CA ASN A 40 19.97 0.42 18.59
C ASN A 40 20.02 -0.86 19.44
N ALA A 41 20.30 -2.03 18.87
CA ALA A 41 20.51 -3.27 19.62
C ALA A 41 21.92 -3.39 20.23
N ALA A 42 22.85 -2.50 19.84
CA ALA A 42 24.24 -2.48 20.32
C ALA A 42 24.49 -1.43 21.43
N THR A 43 23.42 -0.79 21.93
CA THR A 43 23.40 0.07 23.12
C THR A 43 22.64 -0.62 24.24
#